data_AF-A0A0R3SR81-F1
#
_entry.id   AF-A0A0R3SR81-F1
#
_cell.length_a   1.000
_cell.length_b   1.000
_cell.length_c   1.000
_cell.angle_alpha   90.00
_cell.angle_beta   90.00
_cell.angle_gamma   90.00
#
_symmetry.space_group_name_H-M   'P 1'
#
loop_
_entity.id
_entity.type
_entity.pdbx_description
1 polymer ?
#
loop_
_entity_poly.entity_id
_entity_poly.type
_entity_poly.pdbx_seq_one_letter_code
_entity_poly.pdbx_strand_id
1 'polypeptide(L)'
;MTVQYNQDVLTGGPVVFLRLLLRWKGCVIKLIYTDFIVFITAYAIVSCIYRFALNVEQQQQFESVVLYVFDFQQMIPISFILGFYVQLVFSRFWQQFNAIPWVFTPTLAVIGAIQGEGRARAIRRTCIRYMNASLIIASSRLHVSAKKRFPSTQHLVQAGEYLAGTVNDATGCGSLDGHNHKSF
;
A
#
# COMPACT_ATOMS: atom_id res chain seq x y z
N MET A 1 3.31 -8.74 -0.01
CA MET A 1 4.76 -9.05 -0.02
C MET A 1 5.41 -8.07 -0.97
N THR A 2 6.42 -7.32 -0.52
CA THR A 2 7.25 -6.52 -1.42
C THR A 2 8.17 -7.47 -2.21
N VAL A 3 8.29 -7.26 -3.51
CA VAL A 3 9.13 -8.10 -4.38
C VAL A 3 10.42 -7.33 -4.65
N GLN A 4 11.54 -7.81 -4.10
CA GLN A 4 12.85 -7.20 -4.33
C GLN A 4 13.45 -7.77 -5.62
N TYR A 5 13.66 -6.92 -6.62
CA TYR A 5 14.24 -7.29 -7.93
C TYR A 5 15.52 -6.50 -8.25
N ASN A 6 16.05 -5.73 -7.28
CA ASN A 6 17.20 -4.85 -7.47
C ASN A 6 18.43 -5.57 -8.04
N GLN A 7 18.69 -6.82 -7.61
CA GLN A 7 19.83 -7.61 -8.09
C GLN A 7 19.67 -8.09 -9.53
N ASP A 8 18.43 -8.31 -9.98
CA ASP A 8 18.13 -8.78 -11.33
C ASP A 8 18.34 -7.67 -12.37
N VAL A 9 18.23 -6.39 -11.98
CA VAL A 9 18.37 -5.21 -12.85
C VAL A 9 19.82 -4.71 -12.97
N LEU A 10 20.75 -5.25 -12.16
CA LEU A 10 22.16 -4.83 -12.18
C LEU A 10 22.87 -5.20 -13.48
N THR A 11 22.42 -6.24 -14.17
CA THR A 11 22.94 -6.61 -15.48
C THR A 11 22.17 -5.84 -16.56
N GLY A 12 22.85 -4.90 -17.23
CA GLY A 12 22.25 -4.13 -18.32
C GLY A 12 21.95 -5.02 -19.52
N GLY A 13 20.67 -5.26 -19.82
CA GLY A 13 20.27 -5.97 -21.04
C GLY A 13 18.76 -5.97 -21.27
N PRO A 14 18.29 -5.94 -22.54
CA PRO A 14 16.86 -5.93 -22.87
C PRO A 14 16.14 -7.22 -22.41
N VAL A 15 16.86 -8.33 -22.35
CA VAL A 15 16.37 -9.63 -21.86
C VAL A 15 16.00 -9.58 -20.37
N VAL A 16 16.67 -8.73 -19.60
CA VAL A 16 16.39 -8.57 -18.16
C VAL A 16 15.01 -7.95 -17.95
N PHE A 17 14.66 -6.93 -18.73
CA PHE A 17 13.33 -6.31 -18.67
C PHE A 17 12.22 -7.32 -19.03
N LEU A 18 12.45 -8.11 -20.08
CA LEU A 18 11.48 -9.13 -20.52
C LEU A 18 11.33 -10.26 -19.48
N ARG A 19 12.43 -10.65 -18.84
CA ARG A 19 12.45 -11.60 -17.71
C ARG A 19 11.71 -11.07 -16.48
N LEU A 20 11.78 -9.77 -16.20
CA LEU A 20 11.03 -9.11 -15.12
C LEU A 20 9.53 -9.06 -15.42
N LEU A 21 9.15 -8.77 -16.67
CA LEU A 21 7.75 -8.71 -17.11
C LEU A 21 7.06 -10.08 -16.98
N LEU A 22 7.77 -11.17 -17.31
CA LEU A 22 7.28 -12.55 -17.23
C LEU A 22 7.37 -13.18 -15.83
N ARG A 23 7.88 -12.47 -14.82
CA ARG A 23 8.01 -13.02 -13.46
C ARG A 23 6.66 -13.09 -12.74
N TRP A 24 6.17 -14.29 -12.45
CA TRP A 24 4.82 -14.51 -11.86
C TRP A 24 4.55 -13.81 -10.51
N LYS A 25 5.56 -13.65 -9.65
CA LYS A 25 5.39 -13.00 -8.33
C LYS A 25 5.42 -11.48 -8.49
N GLY A 26 4.25 -10.86 -8.39
CA GLY A 26 4.10 -9.39 -8.41
C GLY A 26 4.11 -8.78 -9.82
N CYS A 27 3.94 -9.58 -10.87
CA CYS A 27 3.78 -9.04 -12.23
C CYS A 27 2.46 -8.30 -12.39
N VAL A 28 2.48 -7.31 -13.29
CA VAL A 28 1.31 -6.57 -13.76
C VAL A 28 0.25 -7.53 -14.34
N ILE A 29 0.68 -8.61 -14.98
CA ILE A 29 -0.22 -9.64 -15.54
C ILE A 29 -1.08 -10.27 -14.44
N LYS A 30 -0.51 -10.57 -13.27
CA LYS A 30 -1.27 -11.11 -12.13
C LYS A 30 -2.25 -10.10 -11.54
N LEU A 31 -2.05 -8.80 -11.76
CA LEU A 31 -2.99 -7.77 -11.33
C LEU A 31 -4.16 -7.63 -12.32
N ILE A 32 -3.87 -7.71 -13.62
CA ILE A 32 -4.83 -7.42 -14.70
C ILE A 32 -5.58 -8.67 -15.20
N TYR A 33 -5.09 -9.90 -14.92
CA TYR A 33 -5.66 -11.10 -15.55
C TYR A 33 -7.16 -11.29 -15.29
N THR A 34 -7.68 -10.86 -14.12
CA THR A 34 -9.10 -10.99 -13.79
C THR A 34 -9.93 -10.07 -14.69
N ASP A 35 -9.55 -8.80 -14.80
CA ASP A 35 -10.21 -7.84 -15.70
C ASP A 35 -10.09 -8.26 -17.16
N PHE A 36 -8.94 -8.80 -17.56
CA PHE A 36 -8.70 -9.27 -18.92
C PHE A 36 -9.59 -10.46 -19.30
N ILE A 37 -9.79 -11.42 -18.40
CA ILE A 37 -10.70 -12.55 -18.62
C ILE A 37 -12.13 -12.03 -18.78
N VAL A 38 -12.58 -11.14 -17.90
CA VAL A 38 -13.92 -10.53 -17.99
C VAL A 38 -14.11 -9.80 -19.32
N PHE A 39 -13.10 -9.05 -19.77
CA PHE A 39 -13.12 -8.36 -21.06
C PHE A 39 -13.22 -9.34 -22.24
N ILE A 40 -12.40 -10.39 -22.29
CA ILE A 40 -12.45 -11.41 -23.34
C ILE A 40 -13.80 -12.11 -23.35
N THR A 41 -14.34 -12.48 -22.17
CA THR A 41 -15.64 -13.14 -22.08
C THR A 41 -16.75 -12.23 -22.59
N ALA A 42 -16.78 -10.95 -22.19
CA ALA A 42 -17.76 -10.00 -22.70
C ALA A 42 -17.65 -9.79 -24.22
N TYR A 43 -16.43 -9.64 -24.73
CA TYR A 43 -16.16 -9.52 -26.16
C TYR A 43 -16.62 -10.76 -26.93
N ALA A 44 -16.32 -11.95 -26.41
CA ALA A 44 -16.75 -13.21 -27.01
C ALA A 44 -18.27 -13.34 -27.05
N ILE A 45 -18.98 -12.95 -25.98
CA ILE A 45 -20.45 -12.94 -25.93
C ILE A 45 -21.01 -12.01 -27.02
N VAL A 46 -20.50 -10.78 -27.13
CA VAL A 46 -20.94 -9.84 -28.17
C VAL A 46 -20.65 -10.39 -29.57
N SER A 47 -19.48 -11.01 -29.77
CA SER A 47 -19.12 -11.65 -31.04
C SER A 47 -20.04 -12.83 -31.40
N CYS A 48 -20.42 -13.65 -30.41
CA CYS A 48 -21.38 -14.73 -30.59
C CYS A 48 -22.77 -14.20 -30.94
N ILE A 49 -23.25 -13.15 -30.27
CA ILE A 49 -24.55 -12.52 -30.57
C ILE A 49 -24.56 -11.98 -32.00
N TYR A 50 -23.50 -11.27 -32.40
CA TYR A 50 -23.36 -10.74 -33.77
C TYR A 50 -23.41 -11.84 -34.83
N ARG A 51 -22.72 -12.98 -34.60
CA ARG A 51 -22.60 -14.07 -35.58
C ARG A 51 -23.79 -15.02 -35.63
N PHE A 52 -24.39 -15.34 -34.48
CA PHE A 52 -25.38 -16.41 -34.38
C PHE A 52 -26.81 -15.93 -34.15
N ALA A 53 -27.02 -14.70 -33.65
CA ALA A 53 -28.33 -14.21 -33.27
C ALA A 53 -28.86 -13.03 -34.11
N LEU A 54 -27.97 -12.27 -34.76
CA LEU A 54 -28.36 -11.06 -35.50
C LEU A 54 -28.66 -11.33 -36.98
N ASN A 55 -29.73 -10.72 -37.49
CA ASN A 55 -30.07 -10.70 -38.91
C ASN A 55 -29.24 -9.65 -39.69
N VAL A 56 -29.18 -9.78 -41.01
CA VAL A 56 -28.36 -8.92 -41.89
C VAL A 56 -28.62 -7.43 -41.71
N GLU A 57 -29.89 -7.01 -41.59
CA GLU A 57 -30.24 -5.60 -41.35
C GLU A 57 -29.77 -5.10 -39.98
N GLN A 58 -29.85 -5.95 -38.95
CA GLN A 58 -29.40 -5.62 -37.60
C GLN A 58 -27.87 -5.56 -37.51
N GLN A 59 -27.15 -6.37 -38.29
CA GLN A 59 -25.70 -6.32 -38.39
C GLN A 59 -25.22 -4.97 -38.94
N GLN A 60 -25.87 -4.43 -39.98
CA GLN A 60 -25.54 -3.11 -40.54
C GLN A 60 -25.73 -1.97 -39.52
N GLN A 61 -26.81 -2.04 -38.72
CA GLN A 61 -27.03 -1.08 -37.64
C GLN A 61 -25.96 -1.21 -36.54
N PHE A 62 -25.58 -2.44 -36.18
CA PHE A 62 -24.53 -2.70 -35.20
C PHE A 62 -23.17 -2.16 -35.65
N GLU A 63 -22.79 -2.36 -36.92
CA GLU A 63 -21.56 -1.82 -37.50
C GLU A 63 -21.51 -0.30 -37.43
N SER A 64 -22.63 0.36 -37.72
CA SER A 64 -22.75 1.82 -37.63
C SER A 64 -22.53 2.32 -36.19
N VAL A 65 -23.05 1.61 -35.19
CA VAL A 65 -22.83 1.92 -33.77
C VAL A 65 -21.37 1.72 -33.38
N VAL A 66 -20.72 0.64 -33.84
CA VAL A 66 -19.30 0.38 -33.54
C VAL A 66 -18.40 1.47 -34.11
N LEU A 67 -18.65 1.91 -35.34
CA LEU A 67 -17.91 3.02 -35.96
C LEU A 67 -18.10 4.32 -35.18
N TYR A 68 -19.34 4.64 -34.77
CA TYR A 68 -19.61 5.81 -33.94
C TYR A 68 -18.83 5.80 -32.61
N VAL A 69 -18.79 4.65 -31.93
CA VAL A 69 -18.04 4.51 -30.66
C VAL A 69 -16.53 4.62 -30.89
N PHE A 70 -16.03 4.07 -32.00
CA PHE A 70 -14.60 4.16 -32.36
C PHE A 70 -14.15 5.61 -32.55
N ASP A 71 -14.94 6.41 -33.27
CA ASP A 71 -14.64 7.83 -33.49
C ASP A 71 -14.68 8.63 -32.19
N PHE A 72 -15.66 8.34 -31.31
CA PHE A 72 -15.75 8.99 -30.00
C PHE A 72 -14.55 8.66 -29.10
N GLN A 73 -14.03 7.42 -29.14
CA GLN A 73 -12.87 7.02 -28.35
C GLN A 73 -11.61 7.82 -28.71
N GLN A 74 -11.43 8.18 -29.98
CA GLN A 74 -10.27 8.95 -30.43
C GLN A 74 -10.29 10.41 -29.93
N MET A 75 -11.48 10.96 -29.64
CA MET A 75 -11.61 12.34 -29.17
C MET A 75 -11.11 12.54 -27.73
N ILE A 76 -11.14 11.50 -26.88
CA ILE A 76 -10.75 11.60 -25.48
C ILE A 76 -9.32 11.04 -25.30
N PRO A 77 -8.32 11.88 -24.95
CA PRO A 77 -6.96 11.41 -24.73
C PRO A 77 -6.84 10.74 -23.34
N ILE A 78 -7.38 9.52 -23.21
CA ILE A 78 -7.36 8.75 -21.95
C ILE A 78 -5.94 8.57 -21.43
N SER A 79 -4.98 8.33 -22.33
CA SER A 79 -3.56 8.17 -21.99
C SER A 79 -2.97 9.38 -21.28
N PHE A 80 -3.41 10.60 -21.63
CA PHE A 80 -2.96 11.83 -21.00
C PHE A 80 -3.44 11.91 -19.55
N ILE A 81 -4.75 11.70 -19.34
CA ILE A 81 -5.37 11.73 -18.00
C ILE A 81 -4.77 10.64 -17.10
N LEU A 82 -4.59 9.44 -17.64
CA LEU A 82 -3.98 8.32 -16.93
C LEU A 82 -2.53 8.66 -16.50
N GLY A 83 -1.77 9.34 -17.37
CA GLY A 83 -0.43 9.83 -17.07
C GLY A 83 -0.39 10.75 -15.85
N PHE A 84 -1.25 11.77 -15.78
CA PHE A 84 -1.33 12.65 -14.61
C PHE A 84 -1.76 11.90 -13.36
N TYR A 85 -2.75 11.01 -13.50
CA TYR A 85 -3.26 10.24 -12.38
C TYR A 85 -2.17 9.37 -11.76
N VAL A 86 -1.44 8.59 -12.59
CA VAL A 86 -0.35 7.74 -12.13
C VAL A 86 0.76 8.58 -11.49
N GLN A 87 1.11 9.73 -12.08
CA GLN A 87 2.12 10.63 -11.51
C GLN A 87 1.71 11.17 -10.13
N LEU A 88 0.44 11.55 -9.95
CA LEU A 88 -0.08 12.02 -8.67
C LEU A 88 -0.06 10.89 -7.62
N VAL A 89 -0.52 9.69 -7.99
CA VAL A 89 -0.51 8.52 -7.10
C VAL A 89 0.91 8.17 -6.68
N PHE A 90 1.86 8.17 -7.62
CA PHE A 90 3.27 7.91 -7.32
C PHE A 90 3.86 8.97 -6.39
N SER A 91 3.57 10.25 -6.63
CA SER A 91 4.01 11.34 -5.75
C SER A 91 3.50 11.17 -4.32
N ARG A 92 2.22 10.85 -4.14
CA ARG A 92 1.61 10.60 -2.83
C ARG A 92 2.19 9.37 -2.15
N PHE A 93 2.38 8.29 -2.91
CA PHE A 93 3.04 7.08 -2.41
C PHE A 93 4.46 7.38 -1.92
N TRP A 94 5.24 8.13 -2.69
CA TRP A 94 6.60 8.50 -2.31
C TRP A 94 6.65 9.42 -1.09
N GLN A 95 5.71 10.37 -0.99
CA GLN A 95 5.54 11.19 0.21
C GLN A 95 5.24 10.33 1.44
N GLN A 96 4.32 9.38 1.33
CA GLN A 96 4.00 8.45 2.41
C GLN A 96 5.19 7.56 2.78
N PHE A 97 5.96 7.11 1.79
CA PHE A 97 7.15 6.29 2.01
C PHE A 97 8.24 7.05 2.78
N ASN A 98 8.49 8.31 2.43
CA ASN A 98 9.47 9.16 3.12
C ASN A 98 8.98 9.66 4.49
N ALA A 99 7.67 9.70 4.72
CA ALA A 99 7.08 10.08 6.00
C ALA A 99 7.24 9.01 7.09
N ILE A 100 7.62 7.77 6.74
CA ILE A 100 7.87 6.70 7.72
C ILE A 100 9.08 7.08 8.58
N PRO A 101 8.91 7.26 9.90
CA PRO A 101 10.02 7.67 10.76
C PRO A 101 10.95 6.49 11.01
N TRP A 102 12.16 6.57 10.45
CA TRP A 102 13.20 5.58 10.70
C TRP A 102 13.81 5.80 12.09
N VAL A 103 13.71 4.80 12.96
CA VAL A 103 14.26 4.84 14.34
C VAL A 103 15.79 4.88 14.39
N PHE A 104 16.47 4.67 13.26
CA PHE A 104 17.93 4.60 13.18
C PHE A 104 18.61 5.92 13.58
N THR A 105 18.25 7.04 12.94
CA THR A 105 18.83 8.36 13.21
C THR A 105 18.67 8.80 14.68
N PRO A 106 17.47 8.76 15.29
CA PRO A 106 17.33 9.12 16.70
C PRO A 106 18.04 8.13 17.64
N THR A 107 18.16 6.85 17.25
CA THR A 107 18.93 5.86 18.03
C THR A 107 20.40 6.23 18.13
N LEU A 108 21.02 6.63 17.01
CA LEU A 108 22.42 7.08 17.01
C LEU A 108 22.61 8.33 17.88
N ALA A 109 21.67 9.28 17.84
CA ALA A 109 21.70 10.47 18.69
C ALA A 109 21.65 10.11 20.18
N VAL A 110 20.77 9.18 20.58
CA VAL A 110 20.66 8.69 21.96
C VAL A 110 21.94 7.99 22.42
N ILE A 111 22.58 7.20 21.55
CA ILE A 111 23.85 6.54 21.86
C ILE A 111 24.97 7.55 22.05
N GLY A 112 25.04 8.59 21.22
CA GLY A 112 26.04 9.65 21.33
C GLY A 112 25.86 10.53 22.56
N ALA A 113 24.60 10.85 22.92
CA ALA A 113 24.28 11.75 24.02
C ALA A 113 24.43 11.11 25.41
N ILE A 114 24.10 9.82 25.56
CA ILE A 114 24.13 9.13 26.86
C ILE A 114 25.27 8.11 26.84
N GLN A 115 26.43 8.50 27.36
CA GLN A 115 27.61 7.63 27.44
C GLN A 115 27.68 6.89 28.80
N GLY A 116 28.38 5.75 28.84
CA GLY A 116 28.60 4.98 30.06
C GLY A 116 27.83 3.65 30.17
N GLU A 117 28.18 2.88 31.20
CA GLU A 117 27.66 1.53 31.49
C GLU A 117 26.62 1.51 32.63
N GLY A 118 26.04 0.34 32.91
CA GLY A 118 25.03 0.16 33.97
C GLY A 118 23.75 0.96 33.71
N ARG A 119 23.49 1.99 34.53
CA ARG A 119 22.27 2.83 34.45
C ARG A 119 22.14 3.54 33.11
N ALA A 120 23.22 4.09 32.57
CA ALA A 120 23.20 4.76 31.26
C ALA A 120 22.78 3.81 30.13
N ARG A 121 23.21 2.54 30.18
CA ARG A 121 22.79 1.48 29.25
C ARG A 121 21.30 1.18 29.37
N ALA A 122 20.75 1.15 30.59
CA ALA A 122 19.33 0.95 30.82
C ALA A 122 18.49 2.11 30.25
N ILE A 123 18.95 3.36 30.42
CA ILE A 123 18.28 4.55 29.85
C ILE A 123 18.26 4.47 28.32
N ARG A 124 19.41 4.22 27.66
CA ARG A 124 19.47 4.09 26.19
C ARG A 124 18.49 3.03 25.66
N ARG A 125 18.49 1.84 26.27
CA ARG A 125 17.57 0.74 25.90
C ARG A 125 16.11 1.13 26.06
N THR A 126 15.78 1.84 27.13
CA THR A 126 14.41 2.27 27.42
C THR A 126 13.93 3.33 26.43
N CYS A 127 14.77 4.32 26.09
CA CYS A 127 14.45 5.31 25.06
C CYS A 127 14.18 4.66 23.69
N ILE A 128 15.06 3.75 23.26
CA ILE A 128 14.90 3.05 21.96
C ILE A 128 13.62 2.18 21.96
N ARG A 129 13.32 1.50 23.08
CA ARG A 129 12.08 0.72 23.21
C ARG A 129 10.85 1.60 23.05
N TYR A 130 10.79 2.77 23.71
CA TYR A 130 9.66 3.69 23.55
C TYR A 130 9.53 4.25 22.13
N MET A 131 10.64 4.55 21.44
CA MET A 131 10.61 4.97 20.04
C MET A 131 10.03 3.88 19.14
N ASN A 132 10.50 2.63 19.27
CA ASN A 132 9.98 1.48 18.52
C ASN A 132 8.50 1.21 18.79
N ALA A 133 8.12 1.25 20.07
CA ALA A 133 6.74 1.11 20.52
C ALA A 133 5.81 2.15 19.87
N SER A 134 6.22 3.42 19.86
CA SER A 134 5.43 4.49 19.26
C SER A 134 5.24 4.31 17.74
N LEU A 135 6.29 3.88 17.03
CA LEU A 135 6.23 3.53 15.61
C LEU A 135 5.26 2.37 15.35
N ILE A 136 5.23 1.36 16.21
CA ILE A 136 4.38 0.19 16.03
C ILE A 136 2.92 0.52 16.30
N ILE A 137 2.63 1.34 17.32
CA ILE A 137 1.28 1.85 17.56
C ILE A 137 0.81 2.68 16.37
N ALA A 138 1.62 3.63 15.89
CA ALA A 138 1.27 4.43 14.72
C ALA A 138 1.03 3.54 13.48
N SER A 139 1.91 2.57 13.24
CA SER A 139 1.80 1.61 12.14
C SER A 139 0.56 0.73 12.25
N SER A 140 0.16 0.32 13.45
CA SER A 140 -1.05 -0.48 13.68
C SER A 140 -2.35 0.27 13.37
N ARG A 141 -2.33 1.61 13.46
CA ARG A 141 -3.48 2.46 13.10
C ARG A 141 -3.56 2.70 11.60
N LEU A 142 -2.43 2.77 10.91
CA LEU A 142 -2.34 3.09 9.49
C LEU A 142 -2.35 1.86 8.57
N HIS A 143 -1.80 0.73 9.02
CA HIS A 143 -1.60 -0.45 8.18
C HIS A 143 -2.34 -1.67 8.73
N VAL A 144 -3.19 -2.27 7.89
CA VAL A 144 -3.95 -3.49 8.23
C VAL A 144 -3.04 -4.66 8.60
N SER A 145 -1.88 -4.79 7.96
CA SER A 145 -0.90 -5.85 8.28
C SER A 145 -0.34 -5.70 9.70
N ALA A 146 0.01 -4.47 10.10
CA ALA A 146 0.47 -4.19 11.46
C ALA A 146 -0.66 -4.36 12.49
N LYS A 147 -1.88 -3.95 12.15
CA LYS A 147 -3.08 -4.17 12.98
C LYS A 147 -3.38 -5.65 13.21
N LYS A 148 -3.24 -6.49 12.19
CA LYS A 148 -3.42 -7.94 12.32
C LYS A 148 -2.36 -8.58 13.22
N ARG A 149 -1.14 -8.03 13.22
CA ARG A 149 -0.03 -8.53 14.04
C ARG A 149 -0.11 -8.06 15.50
N PHE A 150 -0.53 -6.83 15.73
CA PHE A 150 -0.71 -6.25 17.07
C PHE A 150 -2.09 -5.61 17.21
N PRO A 151 -3.14 -6.42 17.45
CA PRO A 151 -4.51 -5.92 17.57
C PRO A 151 -4.78 -5.07 18.81
N SER A 152 -4.07 -5.36 19.91
CA SER A 152 -4.24 -4.73 21.21
C SER A 152 -2.89 -4.36 21.83
N THR A 153 -2.89 -3.40 22.75
CA THR A 153 -1.70 -3.00 23.51
C THR A 153 -1.15 -4.13 24.37
N GLN A 154 -1.97 -5.10 24.75
CA GLN A 154 -1.53 -6.30 25.49
C GLN A 154 -0.59 -7.17 24.65
N HIS A 155 -0.82 -7.26 23.33
CA HIS A 155 0.10 -7.97 22.44
C HIS A 155 1.48 -7.30 22.32
N LEU A 156 1.56 -5.99 22.55
CA LEU A 156 2.84 -5.26 22.58
C LEU A 156 3.62 -5.53 23.88
N VAL A 157 2.92 -5.69 25.01
CA VAL A 157 3.52 -6.11 26.29
C VAL A 157 4.05 -7.54 26.18
N GLN A 158 3.25 -8.44 25.58
CA GLN A 158 3.65 -9.84 25.37
C GLN A 158 4.86 -9.96 24.44
N ALA A 159 4.99 -9.07 23.46
CA ALA A 159 6.16 -9.00 22.57
C ALA A 159 7.42 -8.40 23.24
N GLY A 160 7.32 -7.92 24.48
CA GLY A 160 8.44 -7.34 25.23
C GLY A 160 8.85 -5.93 24.77
N GLU A 161 8.01 -5.28 23.96
CA GLU A 161 8.23 -3.90 23.49
C GLU A 161 7.72 -2.86 24.48
N TYR A 162 6.71 -3.22 25.28
CA TYR A 162 6.17 -2.43 26.39
C TYR A 162 6.42 -3.10 27.75
N LEU A 163 6.66 -2.29 28.78
CA LEU A 163 6.67 -2.74 30.18
C LEU A 163 5.22 -2.85 30.66
N ALA A 164 4.86 -3.90 31.40
CA ALA A 164 3.49 -4.09 31.89
C ALA A 164 2.99 -2.92 32.76
N GLY A 165 3.90 -2.25 33.49
CA GLY A 165 3.55 -1.08 34.31
C GLY A 165 3.10 0.15 33.51
N THR A 166 3.67 0.39 32.32
CA THR A 166 3.35 1.59 31.54
C THR A 166 2.02 1.50 30.78
N VAL A 167 1.49 0.28 30.58
CA VAL A 167 0.15 0.11 30.02
C VAL A 167 -0.92 0.55 30.99
N ASN A 168 -0.76 0.27 32.29
CA ASN A 168 -1.70 0.70 33.32
C ASN A 168 -1.77 2.23 33.43
N ASP A 169 -0.63 2.91 33.31
CA ASP A 169 -0.56 4.38 33.30
C ASP A 169 -1.19 4.98 32.02
N ALA A 170 -0.98 4.32 30.87
CA ALA A 170 -1.55 4.76 29.59
C ALA A 170 -3.09 4.58 29.52
N THR A 171 -3.64 3.51 30.10
CA THR A 171 -5.10 3.34 30.23
C THR A 171 -5.71 4.28 31.27
N GLY A 172 -4.94 4.66 32.30
CA GLY A 172 -5.35 5.69 33.27
C GLY A 172 -5.47 7.08 32.65
N CYS A 173 -4.55 7.45 31.75
CA CYS A 173 -4.56 8.74 31.07
C CYS A 173 -5.77 8.90 30.12
N GLY A 174 -6.22 7.82 29.46
CA GLY A 174 -7.43 7.81 28.63
C GLY A 174 -8.75 7.93 29.38
N SER A 175 -8.74 7.84 30.72
CA SER A 175 -9.94 8.05 31.55
C SER A 175 -10.12 9.51 32.00
N LEU A 176 -9.15 10.38 31.75
CA LEU A 176 -9.22 11.81 32.11
C LEU A 176 -9.89 12.68 31.03
N ASP A 177 -10.01 12.19 29.79
CA ASP A 177 -10.68 12.91 28.69
C ASP A 177 -12.21 12.67 28.62
N GLY A 178 -12.78 11.91 29.56
CA GLY A 178 -14.21 11.57 29.60
C GLY A 178 -15.08 12.42 30.54
N HIS A 179 -14.50 13.35 31.29
CA HIS A 179 -15.23 14.14 32.30
C HIS A 179 -14.94 15.65 32.15
N ASN A 180 -15.49 16.28 31.11
CA ASN A 180 -15.98 17.68 31.18
C ASN A 180 -16.61 18.14 29.86
N HIS A 181 -17.80 17.62 29.54
CA HIS A 181 -18.76 18.40 28.76
C HIS A 181 -20.18 18.08 29.27
N LYS A 182 -20.53 18.64 30.43
CA LYS A 182 -21.92 18.85 30.84
C LYS A 182 -22.21 20.34 30.76
N SER A 183 -23.04 20.67 29.78
CA SER A 183 -24.15 21.63 29.85
C SER A 183 -23.99 22.82 30.81
N PHE A 184 -23.70 23.99 30.26
CA PHE A 184 -24.53 25.19 30.39
C PHE A 184 -24.30 26.08 29.16
#